data_AF-A0A7C2C245-F1
#
_entry.id   AF-A0A7C2C245-F1
#
_cell.length_a   1.000
_cell.length_b   1.000
_cell.length_c   1.000
_cell.angle_alpha   90.00
_cell.angle_beta   90.00
_cell.angle_gamma   90.00
#
_symmetry.space_group_name_H-M   'P 1'
#
loop_
_entity.id
_entity.type
_entity.pdbx_description
1 polymer ?
#
loop_
_entity_poly.entity_id
_entity_poly.type
_entity_poly.pdbx_seq_one_letter_code
_entity_poly.pdbx_strand_id
1 'polypeptide(L)'
;MTPEEALDAILMHAYEAASRGAFLEVERAGEVLRGALRRLTEVERELEALRAREAALARRLRAVEEGRYRVLKLVLELERELKL
;
A
#
# COMPACT_ATOMS: atom_id res chain seq x y z
N MET A 1 -2.41 -11.79 -17.07
CA MET A 1 -0.99 -12.16 -16.94
C MET A 1 -0.44 -11.42 -15.74
N THR A 2 -0.07 -12.14 -14.68
CA THR A 2 0.55 -11.58 -13.48
C THR A 2 2.04 -11.28 -13.71
N PRO A 3 2.69 -10.45 -12.87
CA PRO A 3 4.13 -10.24 -12.94
C PRO A 3 4.95 -11.53 -12.84
N GLU A 4 4.50 -12.49 -12.03
CA GLU A 4 5.11 -13.81 -11.91
C GLU A 4 4.97 -14.63 -13.19
N GLU A 5 3.77 -14.66 -13.80
CA GLU A 5 3.52 -15.34 -15.08
C GLU A 5 4.36 -14.72 -16.21
N ALA A 6 4.51 -13.40 -16.22
CA ALA A 6 5.36 -12.70 -17.19
C ALA A 6 6.84 -13.04 -16.98
N LEU A 7 7.31 -13.08 -15.73
CA LEU A 7 8.69 -13.49 -15.42
C LEU A 7 8.94 -14.94 -15.83
N ASP A 8 8.00 -15.85 -15.56
CA ASP A 8 8.11 -17.25 -15.94
C ASP A 8 8.22 -17.42 -17.46
N ALA A 9 7.40 -16.70 -18.23
CA ALA A 9 7.47 -16.70 -19.69
C ALA A 9 8.82 -16.17 -20.22
N ILE A 10 9.32 -15.08 -19.62
CA ILE A 10 10.63 -14.51 -19.99
C ILE A 10 11.77 -15.49 -19.67
N LEU A 11 11.75 -16.10 -18.48
CA LEU A 11 12.77 -17.07 -18.08
C LEU A 11 12.74 -18.32 -18.96
N MET A 12 11.56 -18.81 -19.34
CA MET A 12 11.43 -19.94 -20.26
C MET A 12 12.14 -19.68 -21.59
N HIS A 13 11.90 -18.53 -22.21
CA HIS A 13 12.59 -18.15 -23.45
C HIS A 13 14.10 -17.93 -23.25
N ALA A 14 14.50 -17.36 -22.11
CA ALA A 14 15.90 -17.18 -21.78
C ALA A 14 16.63 -18.52 -21.58
N TYR A 15 15.97 -19.52 -20.99
CA TYR A 15 16.51 -20.87 -20.85
C TYR A 15 16.64 -21.58 -22.20
N GLU A 16 15.62 -21.45 -23.08
CA GLU A 16 15.65 -22.01 -24.44
C GLU A 16 16.80 -21.44 -25.28
N ALA A 17 17.14 -20.17 -25.08
CA ALA A 17 18.22 -19.49 -25.79
C ALA A 17 19.62 -19.70 -25.15
N ALA A 18 19.70 -20.16 -23.90
CA ALA A 18 20.96 -20.28 -23.18
C ALA A 18 21.74 -21.55 -23.58
N SER A 19 23.05 -21.42 -23.77
CA SER A 19 23.96 -22.56 -23.97
C SER A 19 24.80 -22.80 -22.72
N ARG A 20 24.98 -24.08 -22.35
CA ARG A 20 25.76 -24.69 -21.24
C ARG A 20 26.20 -23.78 -20.08
N GLY A 21 27.03 -22.76 -20.30
CA GLY A 21 27.51 -21.83 -19.27
C GLY A 21 26.53 -20.70 -18.90
N ALA A 22 25.74 -20.20 -19.86
CA ALA A 22 24.80 -19.09 -19.64
C ALA A 22 23.51 -19.53 -18.92
N PHE A 23 23.19 -20.83 -18.91
CA PHE A 23 21.99 -21.34 -18.26
C PHE A 23 21.98 -21.06 -16.75
N LEU A 24 23.11 -21.31 -16.09
CA LEU A 24 23.26 -21.08 -14.65
C LEU A 24 23.17 -19.59 -14.29
N GLU A 25 23.58 -18.70 -15.19
CA GLU A 25 23.45 -17.25 -15.00
C GLU A 25 21.99 -16.80 -15.13
N VAL A 26 21.25 -17.35 -16.12
CA VAL A 26 19.82 -17.11 -16.28
C VAL A 26 19.04 -17.65 -15.07
N GLU A 27 19.39 -18.82 -14.56
CA GLU A 27 18.75 -19.42 -13.38
C GLU A 27 18.92 -18.52 -12.15
N ARG A 28 20.16 -18.10 -11.86
CA ARG A 28 20.45 -17.17 -10.76
C ARG A 28 19.73 -15.84 -10.91
N ALA A 29 19.71 -15.27 -12.12
CA ALA A 29 18.99 -14.03 -12.39
C ALA A 29 17.48 -14.22 -12.16
N GLY A 30 16.93 -15.37 -12.56
CA GLY A 30 15.53 -15.72 -12.33
C GLY A 30 15.17 -15.82 -10.85
N GLU A 31 16.00 -16.46 -10.03
CA GLU A 31 15.78 -16.53 -8.58
C GLU A 31 15.78 -15.13 -7.93
N VAL A 32 16.74 -14.29 -8.31
CA VAL A 32 16.83 -12.90 -7.82
C VAL A 32 15.56 -12.11 -8.19
N LEU A 33 15.11 -12.22 -9.45
CA LEU A 33 13.91 -11.54 -9.92
C LEU A 33 12.64 -12.04 -9.23
N ARG A 34 12.51 -13.35 -9.00
CA ARG A 34 11.40 -13.91 -8.20
C ARG A 34 11.41 -13.37 -6.78
N GLY A 35 12.58 -13.30 -6.15
CA GLY A 35 12.74 -12.72 -4.81
C GLY A 35 12.34 -11.25 -4.77
N ALA A 36 12.74 -10.48 -5.78
CA ALA A 36 12.38 -9.07 -5.91
C ALA A 36 10.86 -8.88 -6.12
N LEU A 37 10.22 -9.68 -6.97
CA LEU A 37 8.77 -9.63 -7.19
C LEU A 37 7.99 -9.93 -5.90
N ARG A 38 8.39 -10.96 -5.14
CA ARG A 38 7.74 -11.26 -3.85
C ARG A 38 7.82 -10.09 -2.88
N ARG A 39 9.00 -9.49 -2.73
CA ARG A 39 9.19 -8.31 -1.88
C ARG A 39 8.37 -7.12 -2.35
N LEU A 40 8.27 -6.91 -3.66
CA LEU A 40 7.43 -5.84 -4.21
C LEU A 40 5.96 -6.06 -3.84
N THR A 41 5.44 -7.27 -4.06
CA THR A 41 4.06 -7.64 -3.70
C THR A 41 3.78 -7.49 -2.19
N GLU A 42 4.75 -7.82 -1.34
CA GLU A 42 4.65 -7.60 0.11
C GLU A 42 4.55 -6.11 0.45
N VAL A 43 5.45 -5.29 -0.11
CA VAL A 43 5.46 -3.83 0.11
C VAL A 43 4.17 -3.18 -0.42
N GLU A 44 3.65 -3.61 -1.56
CA GLU A 44 2.38 -3.12 -2.10
C GLU A 44 1.21 -3.40 -1.15
N ARG A 45 1.18 -4.59 -0.54
CA ARG A 45 0.16 -4.94 0.46
C ARG A 45 0.28 -4.10 1.72
N GLU A 46 1.51 -3.87 2.20
CA GLU A 46 1.75 -2.99 3.35
C GLU A 46 1.32 -1.56 3.06
N LEU A 47 1.62 -1.04 1.87
CA LEU A 47 1.21 0.28 1.44
C LEU A 47 -0.33 0.41 1.42
N GLU A 48 -1.03 -0.59 0.90
CA GLU A 48 -2.49 -0.57 0.86
C GLU A 48 -3.09 -0.62 2.28
N ALA A 49 -2.48 -1.39 3.18
CA ALA A 49 -2.87 -1.41 4.59
C ALA A 49 -2.65 -0.05 5.28
N LEU A 50 -1.54 0.64 4.97
CA LEU A 50 -1.26 1.98 5.48
C LEU A 50 -2.26 3.01 4.95
N ARG A 51 -2.60 2.97 3.66
CA ARG A 51 -3.64 3.84 3.07
C ARG A 51 -5.00 3.63 3.73
N ALA A 52 -5.38 2.38 3.99
CA ALA A 52 -6.62 2.07 4.70
C ALA A 52 -6.64 2.65 6.12
N ARG A 53 -5.51 2.56 6.84
CA ARG A 53 -5.34 3.16 8.17
C ARG A 53 -5.41 4.68 8.13
N GLU A 54 -4.73 5.31 7.18
CA GLU A 54 -4.78 6.76 6.96
C GLU A 54 -6.22 7.24 6.75
N ALA A 55 -6.96 6.58 5.84
CA ALA A 55 -8.35 6.92 5.58
C ALA A 55 -9.24 6.77 6.84
N ALA A 56 -8.99 5.76 7.67
CA ALA A 56 -9.70 5.59 8.93
C ALA A 56 -9.37 6.69 9.96
N LEU A 57 -8.09 7.06 10.08
CA LEU A 57 -7.67 8.15 10.96
C LEU A 57 -8.24 9.50 10.51
N ALA A 58 -8.25 9.78 9.21
CA ALA A 58 -8.85 11.00 8.65
C ALA A 58 -10.35 11.10 8.97
N ARG A 59 -11.09 9.97 8.91
CA ARG A 59 -12.51 9.94 9.35
C ARG A 59 -12.65 10.24 10.84
N ARG A 60 -11.80 9.66 11.68
CA ARG A 60 -11.83 9.91 13.14
C ARG A 60 -11.51 11.36 13.46
N LEU A 61 -10.53 11.96 12.77
CA LEU A 61 -10.17 13.37 12.94
C LEU A 61 -11.37 14.28 12.63
N ARG A 62 -12.03 14.06 11.49
CA ARG A 62 -13.24 14.82 11.12
C ARG A 62 -14.34 14.71 12.18
N ALA A 63 -14.59 13.51 12.71
CA ALA A 63 -15.58 13.31 13.76
C ALA A 63 -15.24 14.09 15.06
N VAL A 64 -13.95 14.15 15.42
CA VAL A 64 -13.49 14.94 16.58
C VAL A 64 -13.65 16.43 16.32
N GLU A 65 -13.29 16.91 15.12
CA GLU A 65 -13.44 18.32 14.73
C GLU A 65 -14.91 18.76 14.74
N GLU A 66 -15.81 17.91 14.20
CA GLU A 66 -17.25 18.14 14.28
C GLU A 66 -17.77 18.19 15.72
N GLY A 67 -17.31 17.26 16.58
CA GLY A 67 -17.64 17.25 18.00
C GLY A 67 -17.19 18.54 18.68
N ARG A 68 -15.96 19.00 18.41
CA ARG A 68 -15.43 20.26 18.92
C ARG A 68 -16.28 21.46 18.48
N TYR A 69 -16.68 21.51 17.22
CA TYR A 69 -17.55 22.57 16.71
C TYR A 69 -18.91 22.60 17.42
N ARG A 70 -19.54 21.44 17.62
CA ARG A 70 -20.82 21.32 18.33
C ARG A 70 -20.70 21.82 19.78
N VAL A 71 -19.64 21.44 20.48
CA VAL A 71 -19.39 21.91 21.85
C VAL A 71 -19.20 23.41 21.89
N LEU A 72 -18.38 23.98 21.00
CA LEU A 72 -18.18 25.42 20.91
C LEU A 72 -19.48 26.17 20.64
N LYS A 73 -20.32 25.65 19.74
CA LYS A 73 -21.64 26.22 19.47
C LYS A 73 -22.54 26.23 20.71
N LEU A 74 -22.62 25.12 21.43
CA LEU A 74 -23.41 25.04 22.66
C LEU A 74 -22.92 26.02 23.73
N VAL A 75 -21.60 26.16 23.89
CA VAL A 75 -21.02 27.13 24.83
C VAL A 75 -21.41 28.57 24.46
N LEU A 76 -21.36 28.92 23.18
CA LEU A 76 -21.77 30.24 22.70
C LEU A 76 -23.27 30.50 22.89
N GLU A 77 -24.11 29.49 22.67
CA GLU A 77 -25.56 29.56 22.93
C GLU A 77 -25.84 29.79 24.43
N LEU A 78 -25.19 29.02 25.31
CA LEU A 78 -25.30 29.18 26.76
C LEU A 78 -24.80 30.56 27.24
N GLU A 79 -23.66 31.03 26.74
CA GLU A 79 -23.16 32.37 27.10
C GLU A 79 -24.15 33.47 26.70
N ARG A 80 -24.83 33.32 25.56
CA ARG A 80 -25.83 34.28 25.09
C ARG A 80 -27.07 34.29 25.99
N GLU A 81 -27.52 33.12 26.43
CA GLU A 81 -28.67 32.98 27.34
C GLU A 81 -28.37 33.55 28.73
N LEU A 82 -27.14 33.38 29.24
CA LEU A 82 -26.74 33.87 30.57
C LEU A 82 -26.41 35.37 30.64
N LYS A 83 -26.18 36.03 29.49
CA LYS A 83 -25.90 37.47 29.38
C LYS A 83 -27.15 38.31 29.06
N LEU A 84 -28.33 37.69 28.93
CA LEU A 84 -29.65 38.32 28.84
C LEU A 84 -30.38 38.22 30.18
#